data_AF-A0A3J2P6N1-F1
#
_entry.id   AF-A0A3J2P6N1-F1
#
_cell.length_a   1.000
_cell.length_b   1.000
_cell.length_c   1.000
_cell.angle_alpha   90.00
_cell.angle_beta   90.00
_cell.angle_gamma   90.00
#
_symmetry.space_group_name_H-M   'P 1'
#
loop_
_entity.id
_entity.type
_entity.pdbx_description
1 polymer ?
#
loop_
_entity_poly.entity_id
_entity_poly.type
_entity_poly.pdbx_seq_one_letter_code
_entity_poly.pdbx_strand_id
1 'polypeptide(L)'
;MIKSALLVLEDGTQFHGRAIGATGSAVGEVVFNTSMTGYQEILTDPSYSRQIVTLTYPHIGNVGTNEADEESSQVHAQGLVIRDLPLIASNFRNTEDLSSWLKRHNIVAIADIDTRKLTRLLREKGAQNGCIIAGDSLDAKLALEKAKAFPGLNGMDLAKEVTTVETYRWTQGSWTLKDGLPEAKSEDDLPFHVVAYDFGAKRNILRMLVDRGCRLTVVPAQTSAEEVLKMNPDGIFLSNGPGDPAPCDYAIEAIEKFLQTDIPLFGICLGHQLLALASGAKTVKMKFGHHGGNHPVKDMDRNMVMITAQNHGFAVDEATLPANLRVTHKSLFDSTLQGIHRTDKPAFSFQGHPEASPGPHDAAPLFDHFIELIAQYRKIAK
;
A
#
# COMPACT_ATOMS: atom_id res chain seq x y z
N MET A 1 -17.90 13.17 27.41
CA MET A 1 -17.52 14.54 27.01
C MET A 1 -17.05 14.51 25.58
N ILE A 2 -17.54 15.44 24.75
CA ILE A 2 -17.04 15.66 23.37
C ILE A 2 -15.63 16.26 23.50
N LYS A 3 -14.60 15.54 23.05
CA LYS A 3 -13.21 16.05 23.03
C LYS A 3 -12.93 16.75 21.71
N SER A 4 -12.36 17.94 21.75
CA SER A 4 -12.07 18.72 20.55
C SER A 4 -10.86 18.16 19.79
N ALA A 5 -10.83 18.39 18.47
CA ALA A 5 -9.68 18.10 17.63
C ALA A 5 -9.51 19.18 16.55
N LEU A 6 -8.27 19.35 16.09
CA LEU A 6 -7.87 20.32 15.09
C LEU A 6 -6.89 19.67 14.12
N LEU A 7 -7.15 19.80 12.81
CA LEU A 7 -6.16 19.56 11.76
C LEU A 7 -5.68 20.91 11.21
N VAL A 8 -4.37 21.09 11.10
CA VAL A 8 -3.74 22.23 10.42
C VAL A 8 -2.80 21.72 9.33
N LEU A 9 -2.89 22.31 8.14
CA LEU A 9 -1.99 22.03 7.02
C LEU A 9 -0.81 23.01 6.99
N GLU A 10 0.24 22.66 6.28
CA GLU A 10 1.43 23.51 6.09
C GLU A 10 1.12 24.90 5.53
N ASP A 11 0.04 25.05 4.73
CA ASP A 11 -0.43 26.34 4.20
C ASP A 11 -1.21 27.19 5.21
N GLY A 12 -1.41 26.68 6.43
CA GLY A 12 -2.15 27.35 7.51
C GLY A 12 -3.65 27.12 7.51
N THR A 13 -4.21 26.36 6.55
CA THR A 13 -5.63 25.99 6.56
C THR A 13 -5.94 25.15 7.79
N GLN A 14 -7.04 25.49 8.47
CA GLN A 14 -7.50 24.83 9.69
C GLN A 14 -8.83 24.12 9.49
N PHE A 15 -8.97 22.95 10.12
CA PHE A 15 -10.19 22.16 10.19
C PHE A 15 -10.47 21.80 11.65
N HIS A 16 -11.53 22.39 12.19
CA HIS A 16 -11.96 22.18 13.57
C HIS A 16 -13.02 21.09 13.60
N GLY A 17 -12.84 20.13 14.50
CA GLY A 17 -13.71 18.97 14.60
C GLY A 17 -13.65 18.33 15.97
N ARG A 18 -13.92 17.03 16.00
CA ARG A 18 -14.02 16.24 17.23
C ARG A 18 -13.06 15.07 17.21
N ALA A 19 -12.40 14.83 18.34
CA ALA A 19 -11.55 13.68 18.54
C ALA A 19 -12.39 12.38 18.58
N ILE A 20 -11.96 11.39 17.80
CA ILE A 20 -12.59 10.06 17.74
C ILE A 20 -11.63 8.92 18.07
N GLY A 21 -10.33 9.19 18.14
CA GLY A 21 -9.29 8.22 18.51
C GLY A 21 -8.58 8.59 19.82
N ALA A 22 -7.27 8.35 19.84
CA ALA A 22 -6.37 8.70 20.94
C ALA A 22 -6.21 10.23 21.10
N THR A 23 -5.82 10.65 22.30
CA THR A 23 -5.42 12.02 22.63
C THR A 23 -3.93 12.20 22.31
N GLY A 24 -3.53 13.32 21.72
CA GLY A 24 -2.14 13.58 21.34
C GLY A 24 -2.03 14.38 20.06
N SER A 25 -0.92 14.19 19.34
CA SER A 25 -0.72 14.79 18.02
C SER A 25 -0.19 13.79 17.00
N ALA A 26 -0.70 13.85 15.78
CA ALA A 26 -0.19 13.12 14.63
C ALA A 26 0.35 14.11 13.59
N VAL A 27 1.47 13.80 12.95
CA VAL A 27 2.12 14.64 11.95
C VAL A 27 2.55 13.77 10.77
N GLY A 28 2.16 14.15 9.55
CA GLY A 28 2.47 13.40 8.34
C GLY A 28 1.99 14.09 7.07
N GLU A 29 2.23 13.48 5.92
CA GLU A 29 1.67 13.93 4.64
C GLU A 29 0.17 13.60 4.59
N VAL A 30 -0.66 14.59 4.30
CA VAL A 30 -2.11 14.44 4.21
C VAL A 30 -2.51 14.01 2.80
N VAL A 31 -3.12 12.83 2.72
CA VAL A 31 -3.66 12.25 1.48
C VAL A 31 -5.18 12.09 1.60
N PHE A 32 -5.86 11.92 0.46
CA PHE A 32 -7.28 11.55 0.45
C PHE A 32 -7.48 10.26 -0.31
N ASN A 33 -8.31 9.35 0.21
CA ASN A 33 -8.69 8.10 -0.45
C ASN A 33 -10.21 8.09 -0.76
N THR A 34 -10.56 7.66 -1.98
CA THR A 34 -11.94 7.67 -2.52
C THR A 34 -12.76 6.42 -2.24
N SER A 35 -12.17 5.39 -1.63
CA SER A 35 -12.87 4.16 -1.28
C SER A 35 -14.05 4.41 -0.33
N MET A 36 -15.22 3.89 -0.70
CA MET A 36 -16.44 3.99 0.11
C MET A 36 -16.55 2.88 1.16
N THR A 37 -15.77 1.82 1.00
CA THR A 37 -15.67 0.66 1.89
C THR A 37 -14.20 0.31 2.12
N GLY A 38 -13.92 -0.45 3.17
CA GLY A 38 -12.57 -0.97 3.42
C GLY A 38 -11.65 -0.03 4.20
N TYR A 39 -12.21 0.76 5.11
CA TYR A 39 -11.43 1.73 5.89
C TYR A 39 -10.45 1.05 6.85
N GLN A 40 -10.72 -0.17 7.32
CA GLN A 40 -9.84 -0.87 8.25
C GLN A 40 -8.59 -1.36 7.51
N GLU A 41 -8.80 -2.01 6.38
CA GLU A 41 -7.77 -2.47 5.45
C GLU A 41 -6.84 -1.31 5.07
N ILE A 42 -7.42 -0.16 4.71
CA ILE A 42 -6.68 1.09 4.43
C ILE A 42 -5.82 1.52 5.63
N LEU A 43 -6.37 1.53 6.84
CA LEU A 43 -5.63 2.00 8.02
C LEU A 43 -4.46 1.06 8.38
N THR A 44 -4.63 -0.23 8.14
CA THR A 44 -3.59 -1.25 8.38
C THR A 44 -2.64 -1.48 7.20
N ASP A 45 -2.82 -0.81 6.07
CA ASP A 45 -1.90 -0.92 4.94
C ASP A 45 -0.57 -0.19 5.27
N PRO A 46 0.59 -0.89 5.28
CA PRO A 46 1.88 -0.28 5.58
C PRO A 46 2.26 0.88 4.66
N SER A 47 1.74 0.92 3.44
CA SER A 47 1.97 2.01 2.49
C SER A 47 1.50 3.38 2.99
N TYR A 48 0.60 3.44 3.99
CA TYR A 48 0.18 4.69 4.65
C TYR A 48 1.08 5.13 5.82
N SER A 49 2.22 4.48 6.05
CA SER A 49 3.16 4.90 7.08
C SER A 49 3.53 6.38 6.91
N ARG A 50 3.46 7.15 8.01
CA ARG A 50 3.73 8.60 8.04
C ARG A 50 2.74 9.46 7.23
N GLN A 51 1.60 8.90 6.83
CA GLN A 51 0.53 9.62 6.14
C GLN A 51 -0.72 9.78 6.99
N ILE A 52 -1.33 10.96 6.92
CA ILE A 52 -2.64 11.24 7.50
C ILE A 52 -3.69 10.96 6.44
N VAL A 53 -4.54 9.96 6.69
CA VAL A 53 -5.51 9.46 5.72
C VAL A 53 -6.83 10.21 5.86
N THR A 54 -7.23 10.91 4.80
CA THR A 54 -8.56 11.52 4.68
C THR A 54 -9.47 10.64 3.85
N LEU A 55 -10.60 10.19 4.41
CA LEU A 55 -11.57 9.40 3.65
C LEU A 55 -12.68 10.30 3.12
N THR A 56 -12.96 10.19 1.82
CA THR A 56 -13.92 11.09 1.15
C THR A 56 -15.38 10.64 1.34
N TYR A 57 -15.63 9.35 1.55
CA TYR A 57 -16.95 8.85 1.90
C TYR A 57 -17.32 9.32 3.32
N PRO A 58 -18.52 9.90 3.54
CA PRO A 58 -18.77 10.67 4.75
C PRO A 58 -18.85 9.83 6.02
N HIS A 59 -19.46 8.64 5.97
CA HIS A 59 -19.67 7.79 7.14
C HIS A 59 -18.62 6.69 7.21
N ILE A 60 -17.67 6.82 8.14
CA ILE A 60 -16.59 5.86 8.31
C ILE A 60 -16.74 5.17 9.66
N GLY A 61 -16.76 3.83 9.68
CA GLY A 61 -17.01 3.03 10.89
C GLY A 61 -18.31 2.23 10.88
N ASN A 62 -19.09 2.28 9.79
CA ASN A 62 -20.42 1.67 9.70
C ASN A 62 -20.44 0.19 10.04
N VAL A 63 -19.35 -0.54 9.75
CA VAL A 63 -19.25 -1.99 9.94
C VAL A 63 -18.35 -2.36 11.13
N GLY A 64 -17.91 -1.38 11.92
CA GLY A 64 -16.94 -1.58 13.00
C GLY A 64 -15.62 -2.14 12.49
N THR A 65 -14.97 -3.01 13.25
CA THR A 65 -13.69 -3.63 12.87
C THR A 65 -13.65 -5.11 13.24
N ASN A 66 -12.79 -5.86 12.57
CA ASN A 66 -12.48 -7.26 12.87
C ASN A 66 -11.08 -7.65 12.39
N GLU A 67 -10.48 -8.67 13.00
CA GLU A 67 -9.08 -9.04 12.74
C GLU A 67 -8.81 -9.51 11.30
N ALA A 68 -9.79 -10.10 10.63
CA ALA A 68 -9.58 -10.63 9.28
C ALA A 68 -9.40 -9.53 8.21
N ASP A 69 -9.89 -8.32 8.48
CA ASP A 69 -9.76 -7.14 7.61
C ASP A 69 -8.46 -6.34 7.90
N GLU A 70 -7.57 -6.84 8.78
CA GLU A 70 -6.27 -6.22 9.01
C GLU A 70 -5.24 -6.74 7.98
N GLU A 71 -4.73 -5.81 7.17
CA GLU A 71 -3.74 -6.07 6.12
C GLU A 71 -2.29 -6.13 6.63
N SER A 72 -2.05 -5.79 7.89
CA SER A 72 -0.77 -5.96 8.57
C SER A 72 -0.97 -6.21 10.08
N SER A 73 0.11 -6.27 10.85
CA SER A 73 0.08 -6.44 12.31
C SER A 73 -0.39 -5.21 13.08
N GLN A 74 -0.47 -4.03 12.45
CA GLN A 74 -0.80 -2.78 13.14
C GLN A 74 -1.43 -1.73 12.21
N VAL A 75 -1.90 -0.64 12.80
CA VAL A 75 -2.30 0.55 12.04
C VAL A 75 -1.05 1.34 11.65
N HIS A 76 -0.85 1.56 10.35
CA HIS A 76 0.30 2.32 9.83
C HIS A 76 -0.06 3.76 9.48
N ALA A 77 -1.32 4.03 9.18
CA ALA A 77 -1.80 5.39 9.00
C ALA A 77 -1.49 6.24 10.25
N GLN A 78 -0.79 7.35 10.02
CA GLN A 78 -0.32 8.25 11.08
C GLN A 78 -1.47 8.95 11.80
N GLY A 79 -2.58 9.16 11.10
CA GLY A 79 -3.81 9.70 11.65
C GLY A 79 -4.96 9.55 10.67
N LEU A 80 -6.18 9.68 11.18
CA LEU A 80 -7.41 9.54 10.39
C LEU A 80 -8.24 10.82 10.40
N VAL A 81 -8.75 11.19 9.22
CA VAL A 81 -9.59 12.38 9.01
C VAL A 81 -10.87 11.97 8.30
N ILE A 82 -12.02 12.17 8.95
CA ILE A 82 -13.32 11.78 8.41
C ILE A 82 -14.37 12.89 8.56
N ARG A 83 -15.48 12.74 7.83
CA ARG A 83 -16.61 13.65 7.97
C ARG A 83 -17.49 13.28 9.15
N ASP A 84 -17.86 12.01 9.31
CA ASP A 84 -18.82 11.56 10.31
C ASP A 84 -18.44 10.16 10.81
N LEU A 85 -18.43 10.01 12.14
CA LEU A 85 -18.34 8.71 12.80
C LEU A 85 -19.77 8.28 13.16
N PRO A 86 -20.26 7.13 12.67
CA PRO A 86 -21.62 6.68 12.93
C PRO A 86 -21.83 6.40 14.43
N LEU A 87 -23.10 6.50 14.86
CA LEU A 87 -23.48 6.28 16.26
C LEU A 87 -23.18 4.85 16.74
N ILE A 88 -23.34 3.87 15.85
CA ILE A 88 -23.07 2.45 16.10
C ILE A 88 -22.40 1.82 14.89
N ALA A 89 -21.65 0.75 15.13
CA ALA A 89 -21.27 -0.21 14.11
C ALA A 89 -22.40 -1.25 13.94
N SER A 90 -22.74 -1.59 12.70
CA SER A 90 -23.80 -2.56 12.37
C SER A 90 -23.37 -3.48 11.24
N ASN A 91 -22.66 -4.54 11.61
CA ASN A 91 -22.31 -5.65 10.73
C ASN A 91 -22.11 -6.92 11.57
N PHE A 92 -22.48 -8.09 11.04
CA PHE A 92 -22.35 -9.36 11.77
C PHE A 92 -20.88 -9.73 12.04
N ARG A 93 -19.93 -9.22 11.24
CA ARG A 93 -18.49 -9.43 11.41
C ARG A 93 -17.87 -8.49 12.45
N ASN A 94 -18.57 -7.44 12.87
CA ASN A 94 -18.03 -6.47 13.81
C ASN A 94 -17.65 -7.12 15.15
N THR A 95 -16.43 -6.89 15.61
CA THR A 95 -15.96 -7.28 16.95
C THR A 95 -15.63 -6.08 17.84
N GLU A 96 -15.38 -4.89 17.26
CA GLU A 96 -15.05 -3.66 17.99
C GLU A 96 -15.47 -2.42 17.18
N ASP A 97 -16.02 -1.38 17.82
CA ASP A 97 -16.33 -0.15 17.10
C ASP A 97 -15.07 0.64 16.72
N LEU A 98 -15.13 1.44 15.65
CA LEU A 98 -13.98 2.15 15.13
C LEU A 98 -13.33 3.11 16.14
N SER A 99 -14.10 3.78 17.02
CA SER A 99 -13.50 4.70 18.01
C SER A 99 -12.71 3.95 19.07
N SER A 100 -13.25 2.83 19.55
CA SER A 100 -12.55 1.95 20.50
C SER A 100 -11.29 1.37 19.87
N TRP A 101 -11.39 0.86 18.64
CA TRP A 101 -10.25 0.31 17.90
C TRP A 101 -9.15 1.36 17.65
N LEU A 102 -9.51 2.58 17.22
CA LEU A 102 -8.53 3.68 17.06
C LEU A 102 -7.82 4.02 18.37
N LYS A 103 -8.52 4.03 19.51
CA LYS A 103 -7.90 4.27 20.83
C LYS A 103 -6.99 3.11 21.23
N ARG A 104 -7.41 1.87 21.00
CA ARG A 104 -6.63 0.66 21.26
C ARG A 104 -5.30 0.67 20.51
N HIS A 105 -5.31 1.10 19.25
CA HIS A 105 -4.11 1.27 18.42
C HIS A 105 -3.40 2.62 18.61
N ASN A 106 -3.86 3.44 19.57
CA ASN A 106 -3.28 4.74 19.89
C ASN A 106 -3.22 5.74 18.71
N ILE A 107 -4.25 5.74 17.86
CA ILE A 107 -4.31 6.55 16.64
C ILE A 107 -5.03 7.87 16.88
N VAL A 108 -4.36 8.98 16.57
CA VAL A 108 -4.97 10.32 16.64
C VAL A 108 -5.86 10.53 15.42
N ALA A 109 -7.16 10.79 15.66
CA ALA A 109 -8.16 10.86 14.61
C ALA A 109 -9.22 11.94 14.88
N ILE A 110 -9.65 12.60 13.81
CA ILE A 110 -10.59 13.72 13.81
C ILE A 110 -11.79 13.44 12.90
N ALA A 111 -12.99 13.72 13.42
CA ALA A 111 -14.25 13.72 12.68
C ALA A 111 -14.89 15.11 12.68
N ASP A 112 -16.06 15.25 12.03
CA ASP A 112 -16.88 16.45 12.00
C ASP A 112 -16.25 17.64 11.25
N ILE A 113 -15.36 17.36 10.29
CA ILE A 113 -14.77 18.38 9.40
C ILE A 113 -15.32 18.30 7.97
N ASP A 114 -15.15 19.37 7.20
CA ASP A 114 -15.43 19.38 5.76
C ASP A 114 -14.32 18.65 4.98
N THR A 115 -14.41 17.31 4.91
CA THR A 115 -13.46 16.49 4.14
C THR A 115 -13.51 16.79 2.64
N ARG A 116 -14.66 17.26 2.11
CA ARG A 116 -14.76 17.67 0.70
C ARG A 116 -13.91 18.91 0.42
N LYS A 117 -13.90 19.90 1.32
CA LYS A 117 -13.00 21.07 1.23
C LYS A 117 -11.55 20.62 1.27
N LEU A 118 -11.18 19.73 2.20
CA LEU A 118 -9.82 19.20 2.30
C LEU A 118 -9.39 18.47 1.01
N THR A 119 -10.22 17.56 0.49
CA THR A 119 -9.95 16.86 -0.77
C THR A 119 -9.77 17.81 -1.95
N ARG A 120 -10.63 18.82 -2.09
CA ARG A 120 -10.46 19.84 -3.15
C ARG A 120 -9.15 20.59 -2.99
N LEU A 121 -8.79 20.97 -1.77
CA LEU A 121 -7.55 21.68 -1.49
C LEU A 121 -6.32 20.85 -1.91
N LEU A 122 -6.28 19.58 -1.53
CA LEU A 122 -5.19 18.66 -1.90
C LEU A 122 -5.13 18.40 -3.41
N ARG A 123 -6.27 18.25 -4.08
CA ARG A 123 -6.31 18.11 -5.55
C ARG A 123 -5.77 19.36 -6.26
N GLU A 124 -6.20 20.56 -5.83
CA GLU A 124 -5.81 21.82 -6.48
C GLU A 124 -4.36 22.21 -6.18
N LYS A 125 -3.91 22.09 -4.93
CA LYS A 125 -2.57 22.54 -4.50
C LYS A 125 -1.51 21.42 -4.42
N GLY A 126 -1.93 20.17 -4.48
CA GLY A 126 -1.09 19.00 -4.22
C GLY A 126 -1.17 18.51 -2.76
N ALA A 127 -0.58 17.34 -2.52
CA ALA A 127 -0.42 16.79 -1.18
C ALA A 127 0.32 17.78 -0.28
N GLN A 128 -0.10 17.87 0.98
CA GLN A 128 0.44 18.81 1.96
C GLN A 128 0.75 18.08 3.25
N ASN A 129 1.79 18.52 3.95
CA ASN A 129 2.01 18.06 5.31
C ASN A 129 0.95 18.67 6.24
N GLY A 130 0.58 17.92 7.28
CA GLY A 130 -0.42 18.34 8.24
C GLY A 130 -0.16 17.79 9.63
N CYS A 131 -0.79 18.42 10.61
CA CYS A 131 -0.78 17.98 11.98
C CYS A 131 -2.20 17.95 12.56
N ILE A 132 -2.59 16.81 13.12
CA ILE A 132 -3.78 16.69 13.96
C ILE A 132 -3.35 16.87 15.41
N ILE A 133 -4.09 17.69 16.16
CA ILE A 133 -4.04 17.74 17.64
C ILE A 133 -5.42 17.37 18.17
N ALA A 134 -5.47 16.41 19.09
CA ALA A 134 -6.68 15.97 19.77
C ALA A 134 -6.47 16.05 21.29
N GLY A 135 -7.34 16.77 22.00
CA GLY A 135 -7.25 16.97 23.44
C GLY A 135 -8.04 18.17 23.94
N ASP A 136 -7.83 18.52 25.22
CA ASP A 136 -8.60 19.57 25.89
C ASP A 136 -8.13 20.99 25.53
N SER A 137 -6.87 21.14 25.09
CA SER A 137 -6.29 22.40 24.62
C SER A 137 -5.78 22.26 23.19
N LEU A 138 -6.39 23.00 22.26
CA LEU A 138 -6.01 23.00 20.85
C LEU A 138 -5.09 24.19 20.55
N ASP A 139 -3.80 23.92 20.34
CA ASP A 139 -2.83 24.94 19.91
C ASP A 139 -2.63 24.91 18.40
N ALA A 140 -3.33 25.80 17.70
CA ALA A 140 -3.23 25.93 16.25
C ALA A 140 -1.83 26.37 15.77
N LYS A 141 -1.08 27.13 16.58
CA LYS A 141 0.27 27.56 16.22
C LYS A 141 1.24 26.38 16.29
N LEU A 142 1.16 25.60 17.36
CA LEU A 142 1.94 24.36 17.50
C LEU A 142 1.63 23.35 16.39
N ALA A 143 0.35 23.20 16.01
CA ALA A 143 -0.04 22.33 14.91
C ALA A 143 0.58 22.79 13.57
N LEU A 144 0.56 24.10 13.28
CA LEU A 144 1.18 24.66 12.09
C LEU A 144 2.70 24.50 12.10
N GLU A 145 3.35 24.72 13.24
CA GLU A 145 4.80 24.52 13.42
C GLU A 145 5.18 23.08 13.11
N LYS A 146 4.47 22.11 13.70
CA LYS A 146 4.68 20.68 13.46
C LYS A 146 4.44 20.29 12.00
N ALA A 147 3.38 20.81 11.36
CA ALA A 147 3.09 20.55 9.96
C ALA A 147 4.22 21.04 9.04
N LYS A 148 4.77 22.23 9.30
CA LYS A 148 5.89 22.80 8.53
C LYS A 148 7.24 22.15 8.82
N ALA A 149 7.43 21.64 10.02
CA ALA A 149 8.67 20.96 10.42
C ALA A 149 8.77 19.51 9.90
N PHE A 150 7.68 18.94 9.38
CA PHE A 150 7.72 17.61 8.79
C PHE A 150 8.54 17.64 7.49
N PRO A 151 9.57 16.78 7.34
CA PRO A 151 10.48 16.81 6.20
C PRO A 151 9.82 16.42 4.86
N GLY A 152 8.60 15.85 4.90
CA GLY A 152 7.93 15.29 3.73
C GLY A 152 8.37 13.85 3.43
N LEU A 153 7.67 13.20 2.49
CA LEU A 153 7.99 11.82 2.09
C LEU A 153 9.04 11.72 0.98
N ASN A 154 9.36 12.82 0.29
CA ASN A 154 10.31 12.81 -0.82
C ASN A 154 11.73 12.53 -0.30
N GLY A 155 12.40 11.52 -0.85
CA GLY A 155 13.71 11.06 -0.37
C GLY A 155 13.69 10.31 0.97
N MET A 156 12.52 9.89 1.47
CA MET A 156 12.41 9.14 2.72
C MET A 156 12.22 7.64 2.42
N ASP A 157 13.25 6.83 2.73
CA ASP A 157 13.13 5.37 2.77
C ASP A 157 12.32 4.97 4.01
N LEU A 158 11.05 4.67 3.79
CA LEU A 158 10.14 4.15 4.81
C LEU A 158 9.99 2.62 4.74
N ALA A 159 10.47 1.97 3.68
CA ALA A 159 10.39 0.52 3.54
C ALA A 159 11.17 -0.17 4.67
N LYS A 160 12.35 0.35 5.00
CA LYS A 160 13.16 -0.14 6.14
C LYS A 160 12.51 0.02 7.52
N GLU A 161 11.54 0.93 7.65
CA GLU A 161 10.88 1.23 8.92
C GLU A 161 9.70 0.29 9.20
N VAL A 162 9.16 -0.36 8.16
CA VAL A 162 7.97 -1.23 8.25
C VAL A 162 8.22 -2.68 7.85
N THR A 163 9.41 -2.99 7.32
CA THR A 163 9.83 -4.35 6.99
C THR A 163 9.91 -5.25 8.23
N THR A 164 9.73 -6.55 8.04
CA THR A 164 10.05 -7.56 9.07
C THR A 164 11.51 -7.49 9.52
N VAL A 165 11.75 -7.77 10.80
CA VAL A 165 13.10 -7.85 11.39
C VAL A 165 13.80 -9.16 11.01
N GLU A 166 13.04 -10.27 10.98
CA GLU A 166 13.57 -11.60 10.67
C GLU A 166 12.81 -12.24 9.52
N THR A 167 13.50 -13.11 8.79
CA THR A 167 12.89 -13.92 7.74
C THR A 167 11.88 -14.88 8.34
N TYR A 168 10.69 -14.96 7.75
CA TYR A 168 9.64 -15.89 8.18
C TYR A 168 8.98 -16.62 7.01
N ARG A 169 8.22 -17.67 7.33
CA ARG A 169 7.47 -18.45 6.34
C ARG A 169 6.00 -18.07 6.35
N TRP A 170 5.38 -18.03 5.18
CA TRP A 170 3.94 -17.80 5.05
C TRP A 170 3.29 -18.82 4.12
N THR A 171 2.27 -19.51 4.64
CA THR A 171 1.51 -20.54 3.92
C THR A 171 -0.01 -20.43 4.15
N GLN A 172 -0.50 -19.29 4.64
CA GLN A 172 -1.93 -19.04 4.84
C GLN A 172 -2.59 -18.42 3.59
N GLY A 173 -3.71 -18.98 3.13
CA GLY A 173 -4.48 -18.50 1.98
C GLY A 173 -5.52 -17.43 2.32
N SER A 174 -6.35 -17.06 1.34
CA SER A 174 -7.34 -15.99 1.48
C SER A 174 -8.56 -16.36 2.32
N TRP A 175 -9.18 -15.34 2.91
CA TRP A 175 -10.43 -15.44 3.64
C TRP A 175 -11.61 -15.87 2.75
N THR A 176 -12.57 -16.58 3.32
CA THR A 176 -13.87 -16.85 2.68
C THR A 176 -15.03 -16.54 3.64
N LEU A 177 -16.21 -16.19 3.09
CA LEU A 177 -17.39 -15.91 3.89
C LEU A 177 -17.84 -17.10 4.75
N LYS A 178 -17.63 -18.32 4.25
CA LYS A 178 -18.11 -19.54 4.90
C LYS A 178 -17.22 -19.93 6.08
N ASP A 179 -15.91 -19.93 5.86
CA ASP A 179 -14.96 -20.57 6.78
C ASP A 179 -13.99 -19.57 7.44
N GLY A 180 -14.05 -18.28 7.07
CA GLY A 180 -13.18 -17.25 7.62
C GLY A 180 -11.77 -17.30 7.03
N LEU A 181 -10.78 -16.88 7.82
CA LEU A 181 -9.37 -17.08 7.47
C LEU A 181 -9.02 -18.57 7.61
N PRO A 182 -8.41 -19.20 6.59
CA PRO A 182 -8.01 -20.59 6.68
C PRO A 182 -6.80 -20.76 7.62
N GLU A 183 -6.63 -21.98 8.13
CA GLU A 183 -5.36 -22.39 8.72
C GLU A 183 -4.23 -22.35 7.68
N ALA A 184 -2.99 -22.20 8.16
CA ALA A 184 -1.81 -22.27 7.31
C ALA A 184 -1.67 -23.67 6.67
N LYS A 185 -1.41 -23.72 5.35
CA LYS A 185 -1.21 -24.97 4.61
C LYS A 185 0.13 -25.60 4.97
N SER A 186 0.23 -26.92 4.77
CA SER A 186 1.52 -27.60 4.75
C SER A 186 2.37 -27.11 3.58
N GLU A 187 3.68 -26.99 3.77
CA GLU A 187 4.60 -26.62 2.68
C GLU A 187 4.60 -27.64 1.54
N ASP A 188 4.34 -28.92 1.83
CA ASP A 188 4.27 -29.99 0.84
C ASP A 188 3.07 -29.84 -0.12
N ASP A 189 2.04 -29.09 0.28
CA ASP A 189 0.86 -28.82 -0.54
C ASP A 189 1.06 -27.63 -1.50
N LEU A 190 2.20 -26.94 -1.40
CA LEU A 190 2.49 -25.69 -2.11
C LEU A 190 3.65 -25.91 -3.09
N PRO A 191 3.37 -26.17 -4.38
CA PRO A 191 4.38 -26.64 -5.33
C PRO A 191 5.49 -25.64 -5.62
N PHE A 192 5.26 -24.34 -5.45
CA PHE A 192 6.20 -23.28 -5.83
C PHE A 192 6.82 -22.59 -4.61
N HIS A 193 8.10 -22.30 -4.65
CA HIS A 193 8.77 -21.47 -3.65
C HIS A 193 8.98 -20.05 -4.16
N VAL A 194 8.34 -19.08 -3.52
CA VAL A 194 8.57 -17.67 -3.80
C VAL A 194 9.28 -17.03 -2.61
N VAL A 195 10.34 -16.27 -2.89
CA VAL A 195 10.95 -15.37 -1.89
C VAL A 195 10.35 -13.98 -2.08
N ALA A 196 9.71 -13.47 -1.05
CA ALA A 196 9.03 -12.18 -1.06
C ALA A 196 9.83 -11.17 -0.24
N TYR A 197 10.28 -10.09 -0.87
CA TYR A 197 10.83 -8.94 -0.16
C TYR A 197 9.70 -8.19 0.54
N ASP A 198 9.84 -8.02 1.85
CA ASP A 198 8.92 -7.23 2.65
C ASP A 198 9.38 -5.79 2.71
N PHE A 199 8.75 -4.93 1.90
CA PHE A 199 8.93 -3.49 1.98
C PHE A 199 7.80 -2.80 2.76
N GLY A 200 7.02 -3.56 3.54
CA GLY A 200 5.70 -3.16 4.05
C GLY A 200 4.60 -3.95 3.38
N ALA A 201 4.77 -5.27 3.28
CA ALA A 201 3.89 -6.16 2.55
C ALA A 201 2.51 -6.25 3.19
N LYS A 202 1.47 -6.06 2.38
CA LYS A 202 0.09 -6.39 2.75
C LYS A 202 -0.11 -7.90 2.80
N ARG A 203 -0.83 -8.37 3.82
CA ARG A 203 -1.18 -9.78 4.01
C ARG A 203 -1.93 -10.36 2.82
N ASN A 204 -2.82 -9.60 2.17
CA ASN A 204 -3.60 -10.18 1.07
C ASN A 204 -2.77 -10.52 -0.17
N ILE A 205 -1.62 -9.86 -0.36
CA ILE A 205 -0.64 -10.27 -1.38
C ILE A 205 -0.14 -11.69 -1.08
N LEU A 206 0.29 -11.91 0.17
CA LEU A 206 0.83 -13.20 0.62
C LEU A 206 -0.23 -14.30 0.51
N ARG A 207 -1.47 -14.00 0.92
CA ARG A 207 -2.62 -14.90 0.82
C ARG A 207 -2.91 -15.30 -0.62
N MET A 208 -2.95 -14.33 -1.55
CA MET A 208 -3.25 -14.59 -2.95
C MET A 208 -2.14 -15.32 -3.71
N LEU A 209 -0.88 -15.22 -3.28
CA LEU A 209 0.21 -16.07 -3.75
C LEU A 209 0.05 -17.51 -3.24
N VAL A 210 -0.30 -17.70 -1.96
CA VAL A 210 -0.56 -19.03 -1.38
C VAL A 210 -1.74 -19.72 -2.07
N ASP A 211 -2.81 -19.00 -2.38
CA ASP A 211 -3.96 -19.53 -3.12
C ASP A 211 -3.59 -20.07 -4.49
N ARG A 212 -2.45 -19.61 -5.03
CA ARG A 212 -1.87 -20.02 -6.30
C ARG A 212 -0.75 -21.05 -6.18
N GLY A 213 -0.58 -21.63 -4.99
CA GLY A 213 0.37 -22.73 -4.76
C GLY A 213 1.78 -22.27 -4.39
N CYS A 214 1.97 -21.01 -3.98
CA CYS A 214 3.27 -20.55 -3.51
C CYS A 214 3.42 -20.76 -2.00
N ARG A 215 4.46 -21.48 -1.58
CA ARG A 215 5.03 -21.34 -0.22
C ARG A 215 5.96 -20.13 -0.23
N LEU A 216 5.81 -19.27 0.77
CA LEU A 216 6.54 -18.01 0.81
C LEU A 216 7.64 -18.04 1.87
N THR A 217 8.79 -17.51 1.50
CA THR A 217 9.81 -17.04 2.44
C THR A 217 9.83 -15.53 2.36
N VAL A 218 9.34 -14.87 3.40
CA VAL A 218 9.28 -13.41 3.48
C VAL A 218 10.56 -12.94 4.14
N VAL A 219 11.28 -12.05 3.46
CA VAL A 219 12.62 -11.59 3.88
C VAL A 219 12.62 -10.09 4.15
N PRO A 220 13.45 -9.60 5.09
CA PRO A 220 13.63 -8.17 5.33
C PRO A 220 14.00 -7.39 4.06
N ALA A 221 13.66 -6.11 4.01
CA ALA A 221 13.88 -5.23 2.86
C ALA A 221 15.34 -5.21 2.39
N GLN A 222 16.29 -5.31 3.32
CA GLN A 222 17.73 -5.21 3.10
C GLN A 222 18.43 -6.55 2.83
N THR A 223 17.67 -7.64 2.70
CA THR A 223 18.24 -8.97 2.43
C THR A 223 19.02 -8.96 1.12
N SER A 224 20.24 -9.48 1.13
CA SER A 224 21.10 -9.47 -0.06
C SER A 224 20.58 -10.42 -1.14
N ALA A 225 20.86 -10.09 -2.41
CA ALA A 225 20.52 -10.98 -3.52
C ALA A 225 21.21 -12.34 -3.38
N GLU A 226 22.46 -12.37 -2.89
CA GLU A 226 23.22 -13.59 -2.68
C GLU A 226 22.55 -14.54 -1.68
N GLU A 227 21.97 -14.01 -0.61
CA GLU A 227 21.21 -14.80 0.37
C GLU A 227 19.92 -15.34 -0.23
N VAL A 228 19.18 -14.52 -0.98
CA VAL A 228 17.95 -14.95 -1.66
C VAL A 228 18.23 -16.02 -2.70
N LEU A 229 19.27 -15.86 -3.53
CA LEU A 229 19.63 -16.85 -4.56
C LEU A 229 20.03 -18.20 -3.95
N LYS A 230 20.66 -18.22 -2.76
CA LYS A 230 20.95 -19.47 -2.03
C LYS A 230 19.70 -20.23 -1.60
N MET A 231 18.54 -19.56 -1.52
CA MET A 231 17.26 -20.21 -1.20
C MET A 231 16.68 -20.99 -2.39
N ASN A 232 17.28 -20.87 -3.59
CA ASN A 232 16.82 -21.50 -4.84
C ASN A 232 15.32 -21.25 -5.13
N PRO A 233 14.87 -19.98 -5.13
CA PRO A 233 13.46 -19.65 -5.35
C PRO A 233 13.02 -20.05 -6.76
N ASP A 234 11.76 -20.47 -6.89
CA ASP A 234 11.12 -20.62 -8.19
C ASP A 234 10.65 -19.27 -8.76
N GLY A 235 10.52 -18.24 -7.91
CA GLY A 235 10.24 -16.85 -8.28
C GLY A 235 10.55 -15.87 -7.15
N ILE A 236 10.79 -14.61 -7.49
CA ILE A 236 11.05 -13.52 -6.53
C ILE A 236 9.91 -12.51 -6.62
N PHE A 237 9.39 -12.09 -5.47
CA PHE A 237 8.31 -11.13 -5.38
C PHE A 237 8.75 -9.87 -4.62
N LEU A 238 8.36 -8.70 -5.12
CA LEU A 238 8.66 -7.39 -4.54
C LEU A 238 7.35 -6.76 -4.06
N SER A 239 7.16 -6.62 -2.75
CA SER A 239 5.90 -6.14 -2.18
C SER A 239 5.64 -4.65 -2.42
N ASN A 240 4.43 -4.23 -2.04
CA ASN A 240 4.15 -2.82 -1.77
C ASN A 240 4.95 -2.32 -0.56
N GLY A 241 4.93 -1.00 -0.36
CA GLY A 241 5.56 -0.35 0.78
C GLY A 241 5.30 1.16 0.80
N PRO A 242 5.67 1.85 1.89
CA PRO A 242 5.57 3.30 2.01
C PRO A 242 6.82 4.03 1.47
N GLY A 243 6.68 5.34 1.28
CA GLY A 243 7.80 6.25 1.03
C GLY A 243 8.26 6.34 -0.42
N ASP A 244 9.44 6.91 -0.60
CA ASP A 244 10.09 7.08 -1.89
C ASP A 244 10.90 5.83 -2.26
N PRO A 245 10.75 5.26 -3.46
CA PRO A 245 11.57 4.12 -3.91
C PRO A 245 13.04 4.49 -4.19
N ALA A 246 13.35 5.74 -4.58
CA ALA A 246 14.68 6.16 -4.98
C ALA A 246 15.78 5.96 -3.92
N PRO A 247 15.55 6.21 -2.61
CA PRO A 247 16.55 5.97 -1.57
C PRO A 247 16.74 4.48 -1.19
N CYS A 248 15.98 3.54 -1.76
CA CYS A 248 16.10 2.11 -1.45
C CYS A 248 17.24 1.45 -2.25
N ASP A 249 18.46 1.97 -2.13
CA ASP A 249 19.65 1.53 -2.89
C ASP A 249 19.90 0.02 -2.79
N TYR A 250 19.83 -0.54 -1.58
CA TYR A 250 19.97 -1.96 -1.30
C TYR A 250 19.01 -2.84 -2.13
N ALA A 251 17.76 -2.40 -2.30
CA ALA A 251 16.75 -3.14 -3.04
C ALA A 251 17.01 -3.04 -4.55
N ILE A 252 17.37 -1.85 -5.03
CA ILE A 252 17.70 -1.62 -6.44
C ILE A 252 18.89 -2.51 -6.84
N GLU A 253 19.97 -2.49 -6.06
CA GLU A 253 21.16 -3.33 -6.30
C GLU A 253 20.84 -4.83 -6.26
N ALA A 254 19.98 -5.28 -5.33
CA ALA A 254 19.56 -6.67 -5.27
C ALA A 254 18.75 -7.08 -6.50
N ILE A 255 17.82 -6.23 -6.93
CA ILE A 255 16.97 -6.48 -8.11
C ILE A 255 17.81 -6.50 -9.39
N GLU A 256 18.80 -5.61 -9.54
CA GLU A 256 19.76 -5.65 -10.65
C GLU A 256 20.47 -7.01 -10.75
N LYS A 257 20.87 -7.59 -9.61
CA LYS A 257 21.46 -8.94 -9.57
C LYS A 257 20.45 -10.02 -9.96
N PHE A 258 19.21 -9.95 -9.48
CA PHE A 258 18.16 -10.90 -9.88
C PHE A 258 17.90 -10.85 -11.39
N LEU A 259 17.93 -9.66 -11.99
CA LEU A 259 17.75 -9.44 -13.42
C LEU A 259 18.89 -10.01 -14.29
N GLN A 260 20.02 -10.41 -13.70
CA GLN A 260 21.08 -11.16 -14.39
C GLN A 260 20.75 -12.65 -14.50
N THR A 261 19.85 -13.16 -13.66
CA THR A 261 19.37 -14.56 -13.66
C THR A 261 18.14 -14.71 -14.57
N ASP A 262 17.62 -15.92 -14.69
CA ASP A 262 16.35 -16.21 -15.39
C ASP A 262 15.19 -16.49 -14.40
N ILE A 263 15.37 -16.16 -13.12
CA ILE A 263 14.34 -16.32 -12.09
C ILE A 263 13.22 -15.29 -12.35
N PRO A 264 11.95 -15.71 -12.43
CA PRO A 264 10.82 -14.80 -12.59
C PRO A 264 10.72 -13.78 -11.47
N LEU A 265 10.40 -12.54 -11.82
CA LEU A 265 10.27 -11.44 -10.86
C LEU A 265 8.97 -10.68 -11.04
N PHE A 266 8.22 -10.48 -9.95
CA PHE A 266 6.97 -9.73 -9.95
C PHE A 266 6.96 -8.66 -8.87
N GLY A 267 6.72 -7.40 -9.26
CA GLY A 267 6.62 -6.28 -8.34
C GLY A 267 5.23 -5.63 -8.29
N ILE A 268 4.80 -5.22 -7.10
CA ILE A 268 3.53 -4.51 -6.86
C ILE A 268 3.80 -3.17 -6.18
N CYS A 269 3.17 -2.08 -6.67
CA CYS A 269 3.26 -0.73 -6.11
C CYS A 269 4.72 -0.24 -5.93
N LEU A 270 5.28 -0.29 -4.72
CA LEU A 270 6.69 0.03 -4.48
C LEU A 270 7.62 -0.93 -5.25
N GLY A 271 7.32 -2.24 -5.23
CA GLY A 271 8.04 -3.22 -6.02
C GLY A 271 8.01 -2.96 -7.53
N HIS A 272 6.94 -2.33 -8.04
CA HIS A 272 6.89 -1.88 -9.44
C HIS A 272 7.90 -0.78 -9.72
N GLN A 273 7.99 0.20 -8.83
CA GLN A 273 8.90 1.33 -8.95
C GLN A 273 10.36 0.88 -8.80
N LEU A 274 10.65 -0.02 -7.86
CA LEU A 274 11.98 -0.59 -7.66
C LEU A 274 12.43 -1.41 -8.88
N LEU A 275 11.56 -2.22 -9.47
CA LEU A 275 11.88 -2.93 -10.72
C LEU A 275 12.18 -1.95 -11.86
N ALA A 276 11.43 -0.86 -11.96
CA ALA A 276 11.64 0.17 -12.98
C ALA A 276 13.00 0.88 -12.79
N LEU A 277 13.33 1.27 -11.55
CA LEU A 277 14.60 1.91 -11.20
C LEU A 277 15.79 0.97 -11.48
N ALA A 278 15.73 -0.29 -11.03
CA ALA A 278 16.74 -1.32 -11.30
C ALA A 278 16.86 -1.69 -12.79
N SER A 279 15.89 -1.27 -13.60
CA SER A 279 15.96 -1.42 -15.06
C SER A 279 16.47 -0.18 -15.77
N GLY A 280 16.66 0.95 -15.07
CA GLY A 280 17.20 2.21 -15.60
C GLY A 280 16.17 3.32 -15.85
N ALA A 281 14.90 3.13 -15.48
CA ALA A 281 13.88 4.19 -15.54
C ALA A 281 14.01 5.15 -14.34
N LYS A 282 13.20 6.22 -14.33
CA LYS A 282 13.11 7.18 -13.22
C LYS A 282 11.73 7.19 -12.59
N THR A 283 11.68 7.57 -11.32
CA THR A 283 10.43 7.82 -10.58
C THR A 283 10.24 9.32 -10.34
N VAL A 284 8.97 9.72 -10.23
CA VAL A 284 8.57 11.10 -9.94
C VAL A 284 7.52 11.10 -8.85
N LYS A 285 7.57 12.10 -7.95
CA LYS A 285 6.50 12.33 -6.99
C LYS A 285 5.29 12.93 -7.71
N MET A 286 4.13 12.33 -7.50
CA MET A 286 2.88 12.81 -8.07
C MET A 286 2.35 14.02 -7.31
N LYS A 287 1.48 14.80 -7.95
CA LYS A 287 0.86 15.98 -7.33
C LYS A 287 0.08 15.62 -6.05
N PHE A 288 -0.75 14.59 -6.10
CA PHE A 288 -1.53 14.09 -4.95
C PHE A 288 -1.67 12.55 -4.92
N GLY A 289 -1.03 11.85 -5.87
CA GLY A 289 -1.07 10.38 -5.97
C GLY A 289 -2.43 9.79 -6.37
N HIS A 290 -2.50 8.47 -6.37
CA HIS A 290 -3.74 7.71 -6.53
C HIS A 290 -4.05 6.91 -5.28
N HIS A 291 -5.23 7.15 -4.72
CA HIS A 291 -5.70 6.52 -3.49
C HIS A 291 -7.21 6.25 -3.63
N GLY A 292 -7.58 5.00 -3.90
CA GLY A 292 -8.98 4.65 -4.15
C GLY A 292 -9.19 3.28 -4.78
N GLY A 293 -10.41 2.77 -4.69
CA GLY A 293 -10.83 1.48 -5.25
C GLY A 293 -11.63 1.57 -6.55
N ASN A 294 -11.53 2.68 -7.30
CA ASN A 294 -12.35 2.94 -8.49
C ASN A 294 -11.54 3.39 -9.72
N HIS A 295 -10.24 3.09 -9.74
CA HIS A 295 -9.32 3.64 -10.73
C HIS A 295 -9.31 2.78 -12.01
N PRO A 296 -9.68 3.31 -13.19
CA PRO A 296 -9.66 2.55 -14.43
C PRO A 296 -8.24 2.44 -14.99
N VAL A 297 -7.76 1.21 -15.19
CA VAL A 297 -6.46 0.90 -15.79
C VAL A 297 -6.67 0.06 -17.03
N LYS A 298 -6.06 0.47 -18.14
CA LYS A 298 -6.14 -0.24 -19.41
C LYS A 298 -4.94 -1.18 -19.57
N ASP A 299 -5.23 -2.46 -19.82
CA ASP A 299 -4.27 -3.42 -20.40
C ASP A 299 -4.11 -3.10 -21.90
N MET A 300 -2.90 -2.71 -22.27
CA MET A 300 -2.58 -2.25 -23.62
C MET A 300 -2.49 -3.41 -24.62
N ASP A 301 -2.10 -4.61 -24.17
CA ASP A 301 -1.94 -5.79 -25.02
C ASP A 301 -3.30 -6.38 -25.37
N ARG A 302 -4.22 -6.42 -24.40
CA ARG A 302 -5.57 -6.99 -24.57
C ARG A 302 -6.64 -5.98 -24.95
N ASN A 303 -6.32 -4.68 -24.87
CA ASN A 303 -7.27 -3.59 -25.05
C ASN A 303 -8.50 -3.70 -24.12
N MET A 304 -8.26 -4.14 -22.88
CA MET A 304 -9.29 -4.30 -21.84
C MET A 304 -9.07 -3.31 -20.71
N VAL A 305 -10.14 -2.98 -19.99
CA VAL A 305 -10.08 -2.10 -18.82
C VAL A 305 -10.40 -2.90 -17.57
N MET A 306 -9.63 -2.66 -16.52
CA MET A 306 -9.84 -3.16 -15.17
C MET A 306 -10.12 -1.97 -14.26
N ILE A 307 -11.04 -2.12 -13.30
CA ILE A 307 -11.14 -1.18 -12.19
C ILE A 307 -10.20 -1.69 -11.09
N THR A 308 -9.33 -0.83 -10.57
CA THR A 308 -8.27 -1.25 -9.66
C THR A 308 -8.26 -0.47 -8.36
N ALA A 309 -7.70 -1.10 -7.32
CA ALA A 309 -7.25 -0.44 -6.12
C ALA A 309 -5.91 0.26 -6.37
N GLN A 310 -5.77 1.47 -5.85
CA GLN A 310 -4.57 2.31 -5.95
C GLN A 310 -4.23 2.88 -4.59
N ASN A 311 -2.94 2.86 -4.25
CA ASN A 311 -2.36 3.53 -3.10
C ASN A 311 -0.89 3.89 -3.39
N HIS A 312 -0.67 4.98 -4.14
CA HIS A 312 0.70 5.42 -4.47
C HIS A 312 0.81 6.94 -4.66
N GLY A 313 1.84 7.53 -4.05
CA GLY A 313 2.21 8.95 -4.20
C GLY A 313 3.34 9.22 -5.21
N PHE A 314 4.00 8.16 -5.69
CA PHE A 314 5.06 8.19 -6.70
C PHE A 314 4.62 7.41 -7.94
N ALA A 315 5.20 7.72 -9.09
CA ALA A 315 4.97 7.01 -10.34
C ALA A 315 6.28 6.87 -11.12
N VAL A 316 6.37 5.84 -11.96
CA VAL A 316 7.45 5.70 -12.93
C VAL A 316 7.19 6.62 -14.12
N ASP A 317 8.21 7.36 -14.56
CA ASP A 317 8.11 8.28 -15.70
C ASP A 317 8.22 7.52 -17.03
N GLU A 318 7.11 7.49 -17.78
CA GLU A 318 7.01 6.80 -19.06
C GLU A 318 8.07 7.26 -20.08
N ALA A 319 8.42 8.55 -20.05
CA ALA A 319 9.37 9.13 -20.99
C ALA A 319 10.81 8.64 -20.77
N THR A 320 11.08 8.02 -19.63
CA THR A 320 12.41 7.55 -19.22
C THR A 320 12.58 6.05 -19.34
N LEU A 321 11.59 5.32 -19.86
CA LEU A 321 11.73 3.86 -19.98
C LEU A 321 12.88 3.51 -20.93
N PRO A 322 13.81 2.65 -20.48
CA PRO A 322 14.80 2.06 -21.36
C PRO A 322 14.14 1.07 -22.33
N ALA A 323 14.82 0.79 -23.44
CA ALA A 323 14.30 -0.05 -24.52
C ALA A 323 13.92 -1.48 -24.08
N ASN A 324 14.50 -1.96 -22.98
CA ASN A 324 14.21 -3.28 -22.41
C ASN A 324 12.97 -3.29 -21.50
N LEU A 325 12.28 -2.17 -21.31
CA LEU A 325 10.98 -2.11 -20.63
C LEU A 325 9.88 -1.71 -21.61
N ARG A 326 8.88 -2.57 -21.75
CA ARG A 326 7.66 -2.24 -22.49
C ARG A 326 6.54 -1.86 -21.52
N VAL A 327 5.72 -0.89 -21.94
CA VAL A 327 4.49 -0.52 -21.24
C VAL A 327 3.44 -1.63 -21.43
N THR A 328 2.83 -2.07 -20.33
CA THR A 328 1.71 -3.03 -20.36
C THR A 328 0.39 -2.40 -19.94
N HIS A 329 0.42 -1.42 -19.03
CA HIS A 329 -0.79 -0.81 -18.50
C HIS A 329 -0.66 0.70 -18.34
N LYS A 330 -1.78 1.41 -18.56
CA LYS A 330 -1.88 2.86 -18.34
C LYS A 330 -3.16 3.23 -17.61
N SER A 331 -3.07 4.26 -16.76
CA SER A 331 -4.21 4.89 -16.12
C SER A 331 -5.10 5.57 -17.17
N LEU A 332 -6.42 5.34 -17.11
CA LEU A 332 -7.37 6.07 -17.95
C LEU A 332 -7.86 7.38 -17.31
N PHE A 333 -7.50 7.66 -16.06
CA PHE A 333 -7.78 8.97 -15.44
C PHE A 333 -6.80 10.06 -15.88
N ASP A 334 -5.52 9.71 -16.05
CA ASP A 334 -4.46 10.71 -16.26
C ASP A 334 -3.31 10.24 -17.16
N SER A 335 -3.44 9.07 -17.81
CA SER A 335 -2.42 8.49 -18.70
C SER A 335 -1.08 8.13 -18.05
N THR A 336 -0.98 8.15 -16.73
CA THR A 336 0.24 7.72 -16.02
C THR A 336 0.49 6.21 -16.21
N LEU A 337 1.76 5.82 -16.14
CA LEU A 337 2.20 4.44 -16.27
C LEU A 337 1.64 3.59 -15.13
N GLN A 338 1.14 2.40 -15.45
CA GLN A 338 0.55 1.48 -14.47
C GLN A 338 1.15 0.09 -14.50
N GLY A 339 1.88 -0.29 -15.55
CA GLY A 339 2.49 -1.61 -15.63
C GLY A 339 3.56 -1.68 -16.69
N ILE A 340 4.56 -2.51 -16.42
CA ILE A 340 5.73 -2.72 -17.27
C ILE A 340 6.09 -4.20 -17.32
N HIS A 341 6.76 -4.60 -18.39
CA HIS A 341 7.37 -5.92 -18.52
C HIS A 341 8.74 -5.77 -19.17
N ARG A 342 9.74 -6.49 -18.66
CA ARG A 342 11.06 -6.60 -19.29
C ARG A 342 10.94 -7.37 -20.60
N THR A 343 11.56 -6.89 -21.67
CA THR A 343 11.52 -7.56 -22.98
C THR A 343 12.54 -8.68 -23.08
N ASP A 344 13.54 -8.68 -22.20
CA ASP A 344 14.72 -9.55 -22.19
C ASP A 344 14.75 -10.51 -20.99
N LYS A 345 13.86 -10.33 -20.01
CA LYS A 345 13.83 -11.09 -18.76
C LYS A 345 12.39 -11.38 -18.31
N PRO A 346 12.14 -12.48 -17.55
CA PRO A 346 10.83 -12.82 -17.00
C PRO A 346 10.47 -11.94 -15.79
N ALA A 347 10.57 -10.63 -15.94
CA ALA A 347 10.34 -9.65 -14.88
C ALA A 347 9.26 -8.66 -15.31
N PHE A 348 8.23 -8.49 -14.49
CA PHE A 348 7.14 -7.55 -14.76
C PHE A 348 6.61 -6.96 -13.46
N SER A 349 5.83 -5.89 -13.57
CA SER A 349 5.27 -5.27 -12.38
C SER A 349 4.06 -4.39 -12.67
N PHE A 350 3.31 -4.08 -11.62
CA PHE A 350 2.09 -3.28 -11.67
C PHE A 350 2.04 -2.25 -10.54
N GLN A 351 1.66 -1.02 -10.88
CA GLN A 351 1.66 0.13 -9.97
C GLN A 351 0.48 0.12 -8.99
N GLY A 352 -0.68 -0.38 -9.43
CA GLY A 352 -1.83 -0.58 -8.54
C GLY A 352 -1.70 -1.83 -7.68
N HIS A 353 -2.82 -2.23 -7.07
CA HIS A 353 -2.89 -3.35 -6.14
C HIS A 353 -3.77 -4.49 -6.70
N PRO A 354 -3.18 -5.48 -7.39
CA PRO A 354 -3.87 -6.69 -7.87
C PRO A 354 -4.53 -7.49 -6.76
N GLU A 355 -4.04 -7.37 -5.53
CA GLU A 355 -4.60 -8.00 -4.34
C GLU A 355 -5.78 -7.25 -3.74
N ALA A 356 -6.05 -6.02 -4.22
CA ALA A 356 -7.05 -5.13 -3.67
C ALA A 356 -6.94 -4.98 -2.15
N SER A 357 -7.91 -5.48 -1.37
CA SER A 357 -7.98 -5.40 0.10
C SER A 357 -7.62 -4.01 0.64
N PRO A 358 -8.50 -3.01 0.40
CA PRO A 358 -9.83 -3.14 -0.19
C PRO A 358 -9.85 -2.85 -1.69
N GLY A 359 -10.96 -3.21 -2.36
CA GLY A 359 -11.24 -2.80 -3.73
C GLY A 359 -11.67 -3.94 -4.66
N PRO A 360 -11.77 -3.66 -5.96
CA PRO A 360 -12.19 -4.61 -7.00
C PRO A 360 -11.14 -5.69 -7.25
N HIS A 361 -11.58 -6.88 -7.64
CA HIS A 361 -10.70 -8.02 -7.91
C HIS A 361 -10.24 -8.10 -9.38
N ASP A 362 -10.54 -7.10 -10.21
CA ASP A 362 -10.34 -7.13 -11.66
C ASP A 362 -8.89 -7.36 -12.07
N ALA A 363 -7.93 -6.88 -11.27
CA ALA A 363 -6.50 -7.02 -11.50
C ALA A 363 -5.89 -8.32 -10.93
N ALA A 364 -6.66 -9.18 -10.26
CA ALA A 364 -6.17 -10.46 -9.74
C ALA A 364 -5.43 -11.35 -10.76
N PRO A 365 -5.79 -11.36 -12.07
CA PRO A 365 -5.08 -12.18 -13.07
C PRO A 365 -3.59 -11.84 -13.25
N LEU A 366 -3.11 -10.70 -12.75
CA LEU A 366 -1.68 -10.40 -12.77
C LEU A 366 -0.86 -11.41 -11.94
N PHE A 367 -1.44 -11.96 -10.87
CA PHE A 367 -0.78 -13.05 -10.14
C PHE A 367 -0.71 -14.32 -10.99
N ASP A 368 -1.69 -14.61 -11.84
CA ASP A 368 -1.69 -15.79 -12.69
C ASP A 368 -0.53 -15.73 -13.71
N HIS A 369 -0.27 -14.54 -14.28
CA HIS A 369 0.91 -14.31 -15.15
C HIS A 369 2.23 -14.62 -14.42
N PHE A 370 2.34 -14.27 -13.14
CA PHE A 370 3.54 -14.61 -12.36
C PHE A 370 3.70 -16.13 -12.19
N ILE A 371 2.61 -16.86 -11.94
CA ILE A 371 2.63 -18.33 -11.86
C ILE A 371 2.97 -18.97 -13.20
N GLU A 372 2.49 -18.42 -14.32
CA GLU A 372 2.86 -18.86 -15.67
C GLU A 372 4.38 -18.77 -15.88
N LEU A 373 5.00 -17.65 -15.49
CA LEU A 373 6.46 -17.48 -15.55
C LEU A 373 7.20 -18.46 -14.64
N ILE A 374 6.73 -18.67 -13.40
CA ILE A 374 7.30 -19.63 -12.46
C ILE A 374 7.23 -21.06 -13.01
N ALA A 375 6.08 -21.46 -13.55
CA ALA A 375 5.89 -22.78 -14.13
C ALA A 375 6.78 -22.99 -15.37
N GLN A 376 6.99 -21.94 -16.17
CA GLN A 376 7.93 -21.97 -17.29
C GLN A 376 9.39 -22.09 -16.82
N TYR A 377 9.79 -21.30 -15.82
CA TYR A 377 11.14 -21.36 -15.23
C TYR A 377 11.46 -22.76 -14.72
N ARG A 378 10.55 -23.38 -13.98
CA ARG A 378 10.74 -24.75 -13.45
C ARG A 378 10.84 -25.82 -14.53
N LYS A 379 10.32 -25.61 -15.74
CA LYS A 379 10.46 -26.56 -16.86
C LYS A 379 11.82 -26.47 -17.55
N ILE A 380 12.51 -25.34 -17.40
CA ILE A 380 13.78 -25.04 -18.09
C ILE A 380 14.95 -25.25 -17.14
N ALA A 381 14.82 -24.80 -15.88
CA ALA A 381 15.90 -24.77 -14.90
C ALA A 381 15.98 -26.02 -14.01
N LYS A 382 14.91 -26.82 -13.96
CA LYS A 382 14.83 -28.12 -13.25
C LYS A 382 14.34 -29.18 -14.23
#